data_AF-A0A2P6FAX3-F1
#
_entry.id   AF-A0A2P6FAX3-F1
#
_cell.length_a   1.000
_cell.length_b   1.000
_cell.length_c   1.000
_cell.angle_alpha   90.00
_cell.angle_beta   90.00
_cell.angle_gamma   90.00
#
_symmetry.space_group_name_H-M   'P 1'
#
loop_
_entity.id
_entity.type
_entity.pdbx_description
1 polymer ?
#
loop_
_entity_poly.entity_id
_entity_poly.type
_entity_poly.pdbx_seq_one_letter_code
_entity_poly.pdbx_strand_id
1 'polypeptide(L)'
;MSAIKKIFTVPNLSDDEKITVVADYNSAVNTFLKDKNTLLVPVELKIAQKNKIPNIQRYLFKLNKLNNTIVFQGISDGYKGIIGLHSQDKVIKFDGNSEEIHYYFKHEMYYTIKIKNNLGELIKDIVITGDQNFAEIIKKHDLTNGIKYDENYQIEIIPAEGNRVQIFNNDKYQPLNGPKTYIIKNNNLVEIK
;
A
#
# COMPACT_ATOMS: atom_id res chain seq x y z
N MET A 1 18.13 -17.25 -3.33
CA MET A 1 19.08 -16.87 -2.26
C MET A 1 20.02 -15.69 -2.60
N SER A 2 20.24 -15.31 -3.87
CA SER A 2 21.24 -14.27 -4.21
C SER A 2 20.80 -12.82 -3.97
N ALA A 3 19.50 -12.50 -4.05
CA ALA A 3 18.99 -11.14 -3.82
C ALA A 3 18.95 -10.75 -2.32
N ILE A 4 18.58 -11.69 -1.43
CA ILE A 4 18.51 -11.45 0.02
C ILE A 4 19.91 -11.17 0.60
N LYS A 5 20.95 -11.88 0.13
CA LYS A 5 22.35 -11.65 0.53
C LYS A 5 22.91 -10.28 0.10
N LYS A 6 22.30 -9.59 -0.87
CA LYS A 6 22.71 -8.25 -1.30
C LYS A 6 22.17 -7.14 -0.39
N ILE A 7 21.13 -7.42 0.38
CA ILE A 7 20.45 -6.44 1.25
C ILE A 7 20.76 -6.72 2.72
N PHE A 8 20.90 -7.99 3.10
CA PHE A 8 21.23 -8.44 4.44
C PHE A 8 22.59 -9.15 4.44
N THR A 9 23.46 -8.80 5.40
CA THR A 9 24.62 -9.64 5.72
C THR A 9 24.12 -10.89 6.43
N VAL A 10 23.92 -11.96 5.66
CA VAL A 10 23.43 -13.25 6.18
C VAL A 10 24.63 -14.06 6.70
N PRO A 11 24.62 -14.55 7.95
CA PRO A 11 25.67 -15.44 8.46
C PRO A 11 25.72 -16.75 7.68
N ASN A 12 26.84 -17.47 7.75
CA ASN A 12 26.93 -18.82 7.16
C ASN A 12 25.93 -19.73 7.88
N LEU A 13 25.03 -20.34 7.10
CA LEU A 13 23.97 -21.19 7.62
C LEU A 13 24.41 -22.65 7.67
N SER A 14 23.94 -23.39 8.68
CA SER A 14 23.96 -24.86 8.70
C SER A 14 22.82 -25.46 7.86
N ASP A 15 22.94 -26.74 7.49
CA ASP A 15 22.00 -27.43 6.60
C ASP A 15 20.55 -27.51 7.16
N ASP A 16 20.38 -27.32 8.47
CA ASP A 16 19.11 -27.34 9.18
C ASP A 16 18.53 -25.94 9.48
N GLU A 17 19.23 -24.87 9.07
CA GLU A 17 18.77 -23.48 9.22
C GLU A 17 17.88 -23.03 8.06
N LYS A 18 16.75 -22.43 8.40
CA LYS A 18 15.84 -21.79 7.44
C LYS A 18 15.75 -20.30 7.70
N ILE A 19 15.94 -19.52 6.64
CA ILE A 19 15.71 -18.07 6.64
C ILE A 19 14.33 -17.77 6.09
N THR A 20 13.60 -16.97 6.84
CA THR A 20 12.40 -16.28 6.36
C THR A 20 12.64 -14.78 6.45
N VAL A 21 12.34 -14.06 5.37
CA VAL A 21 12.30 -12.59 5.33
C VAL A 21 10.86 -12.19 5.18
N VAL A 22 10.33 -11.42 6.13
CA VAL A 22 8.96 -10.91 6.10
C VAL A 22 9.01 -9.40 6.24
N ALA A 23 8.45 -8.70 5.25
CA ALA A 23 8.14 -7.27 5.40
C ALA A 23 6.82 -7.16 6.17
N ASP A 24 6.86 -6.54 7.35
CA ASP A 24 5.69 -6.41 8.21
C ASP A 24 5.05 -5.03 8.04
N TYR A 25 4.14 -4.94 7.07
CA TYR A 25 3.35 -3.73 6.79
C TYR A 25 2.23 -3.48 7.82
N ASN A 26 1.93 -4.45 8.71
CA ASN A 26 0.80 -4.38 9.64
C ASN A 26 1.22 -4.19 11.11
N SER A 27 2.52 -4.16 11.40
CA SER A 27 3.03 -4.01 12.77
C SER A 27 2.71 -2.65 13.39
N ALA A 28 2.35 -2.64 14.68
CA ALA A 28 2.16 -1.45 15.50
C ALA A 28 3.43 -0.54 15.59
N VAL A 29 4.57 -1.02 15.08
CA VAL A 29 5.81 -0.24 14.95
C VAL A 29 5.74 0.74 13.78
N ASN A 30 4.89 0.50 12.77
CA ASN A 30 4.62 1.47 11.70
C ASN A 30 4.04 2.78 12.26
N THR A 31 3.33 2.68 13.40
CA THR A 31 2.78 3.82 14.15
C THR A 31 3.88 4.65 14.83
N PHE A 32 4.98 4.03 15.27
CA PHE A 32 6.08 4.71 15.98
C PHE A 32 6.93 5.61 15.06
N LEU A 33 6.80 5.48 13.73
CA LEU A 33 7.68 6.12 12.75
C LEU A 33 6.98 7.21 11.92
N LYS A 34 5.66 7.38 12.10
CA LYS A 34 4.89 8.52 11.56
C LYS A 34 5.39 9.88 12.07
N ASP A 35 6.09 9.92 13.21
CA ASP A 35 6.53 11.15 13.89
C ASP A 35 7.68 11.90 13.21
N LYS A 36 8.25 11.42 12.09
CA LYS A 36 9.43 12.04 11.45
C LYS A 36 9.43 12.12 9.91
N ASN A 37 8.25 12.19 9.26
CA ASN A 37 8.14 12.31 7.79
C ASN A 37 8.93 11.24 7.00
N THR A 38 9.17 10.06 7.60
CA THR A 38 9.95 8.99 6.98
C THR A 38 9.17 7.70 7.13
N LEU A 39 8.66 7.16 6.01
CA LEU A 39 8.08 5.82 6.03
C LEU A 39 9.21 4.79 6.14
N LEU A 40 9.16 4.04 7.23
CA LEU A 40 10.10 2.98 7.55
C LEU A 40 9.31 1.68 7.61
N VAL A 41 9.72 0.69 6.82
CA VAL A 41 9.12 -0.65 6.88
C VAL A 41 10.02 -1.52 7.76
N PRO A 42 9.48 -2.09 8.85
CA PRO A 42 10.17 -3.12 9.58
C PRO A 42 10.20 -4.40 8.74
N VAL A 43 11.41 -4.88 8.49
CA VAL A 43 11.63 -6.20 7.88
C VAL A 43 12.23 -7.09 8.95
N GLU A 44 11.54 -8.19 9.22
CA GLU A 44 11.99 -9.21 10.15
C GLU A 44 12.76 -10.30 9.39
N LEU A 45 14.01 -10.49 9.77
CA LEU A 45 14.83 -11.62 9.38
C LEU A 45 14.77 -12.65 10.50
N LYS A 46 14.13 -13.79 10.22
CA LYS A 46 14.02 -14.92 11.15
C LYS A 46 14.87 -16.08 10.68
N ILE A 47 15.80 -16.51 11.53
CA ILE A 47 16.64 -17.70 11.33
C ILE A 47 16.16 -18.76 12.32
N ALA A 48 15.55 -19.82 11.80
CA ALA A 48 14.99 -20.90 12.60
C ALA A 48 15.77 -22.20 12.40
N GLN A 49 16.03 -22.90 13.50
CA GLN A 49 16.57 -24.26 13.54
C GLN A 49 15.57 -25.18 14.23
N LYS A 50 15.58 -26.47 13.85
CA LYS A 50 14.71 -27.46 14.49
C LYS A 50 15.01 -27.53 16.00
N ASN A 51 13.96 -27.50 16.82
CA ASN A 51 14.03 -27.60 18.28
C ASN A 51 14.79 -26.46 19.00
N LYS A 52 15.02 -25.31 18.34
CA LYS A 52 15.64 -24.13 18.97
C LYS A 52 14.74 -22.91 18.85
N ILE A 53 14.91 -21.98 19.80
CA ILE A 53 14.27 -20.66 19.71
C ILE A 53 14.85 -19.94 18.49
N PRO A 54 14.01 -19.41 17.59
CA PRO A 54 14.48 -18.72 16.39
C PRO A 54 15.20 -17.41 16.74
N ASN A 55 16.29 -17.14 16.04
CA ASN A 55 16.93 -15.83 16.09
C ASN A 55 16.17 -14.85 15.19
N ILE A 56 15.79 -13.70 15.75
CA ILE A 56 14.96 -12.70 15.07
C ILE A 56 15.72 -11.38 15.06
N GLN A 57 15.99 -10.85 13.87
CA GLN A 57 16.57 -9.53 13.67
C GLN A 57 15.56 -8.64 12.95
N ARG A 58 15.43 -7.39 13.40
CA ARG A 58 14.53 -6.40 12.79
C ARG A 58 15.33 -5.26 12.19
N TYR A 59 15.02 -4.96 10.95
CA TYR A 59 15.66 -3.90 10.19
C TYR A 59 14.60 -2.89 9.77
N LEU A 60 14.88 -1.60 10.00
CA LEU A 60 14.01 -0.53 9.52
C LEU A 60 14.52 -0.04 8.17
N PHE A 61 13.76 -0.31 7.12
CA PHE A 61 14.09 0.16 5.78
C PHE A 61 13.38 1.46 5.49
N LYS A 62 14.14 2.51 5.24
CA LYS A 62 13.58 3.76 4.72
C LYS A 62 13.08 3.51 3.31
N LEU A 63 11.77 3.61 3.12
CA LEU A 63 11.21 3.65 1.79
C LEU A 63 11.49 5.03 1.21
N ASN A 64 12.47 5.09 0.33
CA ASN A 64 12.73 6.30 -0.45
C ASN A 64 11.61 6.41 -1.51
N LYS A 65 10.76 7.43 -1.36
CA LYS A 65 9.79 7.89 -2.38
C LYS A 65 8.56 6.99 -2.61
N LEU A 66 7.65 6.88 -1.64
CA LEU A 66 6.25 6.61 -1.97
C LEU A 66 5.54 7.85 -2.54
N ASN A 67 6.21 8.69 -3.32
CA ASN A 67 5.57 9.88 -3.87
C ASN A 67 4.40 9.46 -4.75
N ASN A 68 3.28 10.18 -4.71
CA ASN A 68 2.08 9.88 -5.51
C ASN A 68 1.41 8.55 -5.12
N THR A 69 1.33 8.27 -3.81
CA THR A 69 0.66 7.09 -3.26
C THR A 69 -0.51 7.50 -2.38
N ILE A 70 -1.66 6.88 -2.59
CA ILE A 70 -2.85 6.98 -1.76
C ILE A 70 -2.93 5.70 -0.92
N VAL A 71 -3.02 5.86 0.39
CA VAL A 71 -3.08 4.78 1.37
C VAL A 71 -4.51 4.68 1.92
N PHE A 72 -5.04 3.48 1.91
CA PHE A 72 -6.35 3.12 2.43
C PHE A 72 -6.18 2.41 3.76
N GLN A 73 -6.82 2.93 4.79
CA GLN A 73 -6.84 2.35 6.12
C GLN A 73 -8.20 1.72 6.40
N GLY A 74 -8.34 1.02 7.51
CA GLY A 74 -9.59 0.42 7.93
C GLY A 74 -9.88 0.76 9.37
N ILE A 75 -10.53 -0.17 10.07
CA ILE A 75 -10.72 -0.07 11.51
C ILE A 75 -9.37 0.13 12.25
N SER A 76 -9.38 0.95 13.31
CA SER A 76 -8.21 1.26 14.15
C SER A 76 -7.00 1.80 13.38
N ASP A 77 -7.25 2.50 12.27
CA ASP A 77 -6.25 3.06 11.35
C ASP A 77 -5.32 2.01 10.73
N GLY A 78 -5.72 0.73 10.78
CA GLY A 78 -4.94 -0.37 10.22
C GLY A 78 -4.82 -0.25 8.71
N TYR A 79 -3.62 -0.52 8.18
CA TYR A 79 -3.37 -0.54 6.74
C TYR A 79 -4.26 -1.58 6.04
N LYS A 80 -4.81 -1.24 4.86
CA LYS A 80 -5.62 -2.16 4.03
C LYS A 80 -5.12 -2.25 2.60
N GLY A 81 -4.76 -1.11 2.00
CA GLY A 81 -4.26 -1.10 0.64
C GLY A 81 -3.61 0.22 0.24
N ILE A 82 -3.00 0.22 -0.94
CA ILE A 82 -2.45 1.40 -1.60
C ILE A 82 -2.83 1.46 -3.07
N ILE A 83 -2.86 2.68 -3.59
CA ILE A 83 -2.81 2.99 -5.01
C ILE A 83 -1.67 3.96 -5.24
N GLY A 84 -0.79 3.69 -6.21
CA GLY A 84 0.33 4.59 -6.50
C GLY A 84 0.76 4.59 -7.95
N LEU A 85 1.49 5.62 -8.35
CA LEU A 85 2.05 5.71 -9.70
C LEU A 85 3.42 5.02 -9.77
N HIS A 86 3.56 4.04 -10.66
CA HIS A 86 4.87 3.52 -11.06
C HIS A 86 5.35 4.27 -12.30
N SER A 87 6.19 5.27 -12.12
CA SER A 87 6.58 6.23 -13.16
C SER A 87 7.42 5.63 -14.29
N GLN A 88 8.24 4.62 -14.00
CA GLN A 88 9.07 3.95 -15.01
C GLN A 88 8.22 3.17 -16.01
N ASP A 89 7.25 2.40 -15.51
CA ASP A 89 6.38 1.58 -16.38
C ASP A 89 5.11 2.32 -16.82
N LYS A 90 4.87 3.54 -16.33
CA LYS A 90 3.63 4.30 -16.52
C LYS A 90 2.37 3.49 -16.21
N VAL A 91 2.32 2.91 -15.02
CA VAL A 91 1.14 2.16 -14.53
C VAL A 91 0.70 2.64 -13.16
N ILE A 92 -0.60 2.70 -12.95
CA ILE A 92 -1.24 2.83 -11.65
C ILE A 92 -1.18 1.45 -11.01
N LYS A 93 -0.41 1.30 -9.93
CA LYS A 93 -0.27 0.08 -9.17
C LYS A 93 -1.25 0.05 -8.00
N PHE A 94 -1.68 -1.15 -7.68
CA PHE A 94 -2.54 -1.47 -6.56
C PHE A 94 -1.84 -2.54 -5.74
N ASP A 95 -1.90 -2.42 -4.43
CA ASP A 95 -1.45 -3.45 -3.50
C ASP A 95 -2.30 -3.40 -2.23
N GLY A 96 -2.34 -4.50 -1.48
CA GLY A 96 -3.07 -4.54 -0.22
C GLY A 96 -3.18 -5.93 0.38
N ASN A 97 -3.73 -5.98 1.60
CA ASN A 97 -3.79 -7.20 2.40
C ASN A 97 -5.16 -7.89 2.31
N SER A 98 -5.25 -9.07 2.92
CA SER A 98 -6.45 -9.91 2.97
C SER A 98 -7.32 -9.66 4.20
N GLU A 99 -7.11 -8.56 4.91
CA GLU A 99 -7.94 -8.20 6.06
C GLU A 99 -9.18 -7.44 5.62
N GLU A 100 -10.32 -7.71 6.27
CA GLU A 100 -11.52 -6.88 6.10
C GLU A 100 -11.20 -5.41 6.38
N ILE A 101 -11.81 -4.53 5.60
CA ILE A 101 -11.60 -3.09 5.72
C ILE A 101 -12.17 -2.58 7.05
N HIS A 102 -13.44 -2.86 7.31
CA HIS A 102 -14.14 -2.39 8.50
C HIS A 102 -15.40 -3.21 8.77
N TYR A 103 -15.32 -4.18 9.70
CA TYR A 103 -16.41 -5.13 9.96
C TYR A 103 -17.75 -4.49 10.41
N TYR A 104 -17.73 -3.25 10.93
CA TYR A 104 -18.95 -2.51 11.25
C TYR A 104 -19.73 -2.03 10.01
N PHE A 105 -19.10 -1.92 8.84
CA PHE A 105 -19.70 -1.51 7.57
C PHE A 105 -20.02 -2.73 6.69
N LYS A 106 -20.71 -3.70 7.27
CA LYS A 106 -20.97 -4.98 6.58
C LYS A 106 -21.92 -4.78 5.41
N HIS A 107 -21.49 -5.13 4.19
CA HIS A 107 -22.17 -4.84 2.92
C HIS A 107 -22.42 -3.36 2.62
N GLU A 108 -21.87 -2.45 3.43
CA GLU A 108 -21.98 -1.00 3.21
C GLU A 108 -20.74 -0.52 2.47
N MET A 109 -20.93 0.40 1.52
CA MET A 109 -19.82 1.01 0.78
C MET A 109 -18.89 1.74 1.75
N TYR A 110 -17.59 1.43 1.65
CA TYR A 110 -16.57 2.07 2.45
C TYR A 110 -15.60 2.89 1.60
N TYR A 111 -15.23 2.37 0.43
CA TYR A 111 -14.45 3.09 -0.56
C TYR A 111 -15.06 2.97 -1.95
N THR A 112 -15.06 4.08 -2.69
CA THR A 112 -15.23 4.06 -4.13
C THR A 112 -14.00 4.68 -4.81
N ILE A 113 -13.52 4.02 -5.86
CA ILE A 113 -12.34 4.40 -6.62
C ILE A 113 -12.72 4.42 -8.10
N LYS A 114 -12.67 5.60 -8.71
CA LYS A 114 -12.95 5.77 -10.13
C LYS A 114 -11.70 6.22 -10.85
N ILE A 115 -11.41 5.58 -11.98
CA ILE A 115 -10.32 5.98 -12.88
C ILE A 115 -10.93 6.36 -14.20
N LYS A 116 -10.64 7.58 -14.66
CA LYS A 116 -11.03 8.08 -15.99
C LYS A 116 -9.79 8.36 -16.81
N ASN A 117 -9.85 8.13 -18.11
CA ASN A 117 -8.77 8.51 -19.02
C ASN A 117 -8.75 10.04 -19.23
N ASN A 118 -7.80 10.49 -20.06
CA ASN A 118 -7.62 11.90 -20.42
C ASN A 118 -8.79 12.49 -21.24
N LEU A 119 -9.68 11.66 -21.80
CA LEU A 119 -10.91 12.08 -22.47
C LEU A 119 -12.11 12.14 -21.51
N GLY A 120 -11.92 11.75 -20.24
CA GLY A 120 -12.99 11.67 -19.23
C GLY A 120 -13.79 10.37 -19.26
N GLU A 121 -13.39 9.39 -20.08
CA GLU A 121 -14.07 8.10 -20.18
C GLU A 121 -13.72 7.23 -18.96
N LEU A 122 -14.72 6.57 -18.39
CA LEU A 122 -14.57 5.73 -17.21
C LEU A 122 -13.85 4.42 -17.56
N ILE A 123 -12.66 4.22 -17.02
CA ILE A 123 -11.83 3.02 -17.21
C ILE A 123 -12.11 1.98 -16.11
N LYS A 124 -12.26 2.44 -14.86
CA LYS A 124 -12.63 1.60 -13.72
C LYS A 124 -13.56 2.34 -12.78
N ASP A 125 -14.51 1.60 -12.24
CA ASP A 125 -15.36 1.99 -11.11
C ASP A 125 -15.33 0.83 -10.10
N ILE A 126 -14.63 1.04 -9.00
CA ILE A 126 -14.39 0.02 -7.98
C ILE A 126 -15.09 0.48 -6.72
N VAL A 127 -16.15 -0.24 -6.36
CA VAL A 127 -16.87 -0.06 -5.09
C VAL A 127 -16.44 -1.17 -4.15
N ILE A 128 -15.95 -0.80 -2.97
CA ILE A 128 -15.46 -1.71 -1.95
C ILE A 128 -16.32 -1.53 -0.69
N THR A 129 -16.89 -2.63 -0.20
CA THR A 129 -17.64 -2.65 1.05
C THR A 129 -16.75 -2.91 2.25
N GLY A 130 -17.22 -2.58 3.47
CA GLY A 130 -16.43 -2.73 4.70
C GLY A 130 -16.01 -4.17 5.01
N ASP A 131 -16.82 -5.16 4.60
CA ASP A 131 -16.56 -6.60 4.78
C ASP A 131 -15.68 -7.22 3.67
N GLN A 132 -15.21 -6.42 2.71
CA GLN A 132 -14.27 -6.87 1.69
C GLN A 132 -12.83 -6.58 2.09
N ASN A 133 -11.87 -7.22 1.40
CA ASN A 133 -10.44 -6.97 1.54
C ASN A 133 -9.78 -6.55 0.22
N PHE A 134 -8.73 -5.75 0.30
CA PHE A 134 -8.08 -5.16 -0.87
C PHE A 134 -7.42 -6.20 -1.78
N ALA A 135 -6.84 -7.26 -1.22
CA ALA A 135 -6.21 -8.34 -2.01
C ALA A 135 -7.22 -9.04 -2.94
N GLU A 136 -8.45 -9.28 -2.47
CA GLU A 136 -9.53 -9.83 -3.30
C GLU A 136 -10.02 -8.82 -4.34
N ILE A 137 -10.14 -7.54 -3.98
CA ILE A 137 -10.51 -6.47 -4.93
C ILE A 137 -9.52 -6.39 -6.08
N ILE A 138 -8.21 -6.46 -5.79
CA ILE A 138 -7.17 -6.43 -6.82
C ILE A 138 -7.34 -7.58 -7.82
N LYS A 139 -7.62 -8.79 -7.32
CA LYS A 139 -7.86 -9.95 -8.18
C LYS A 139 -9.17 -9.82 -8.97
N LYS A 140 -10.25 -9.47 -8.29
CA LYS A 140 -11.60 -9.34 -8.87
C LYS A 140 -11.66 -8.32 -10.01
N HIS A 141 -10.86 -7.26 -9.93
CA HIS A 141 -10.84 -6.19 -10.94
C HIS A 141 -9.65 -6.27 -11.92
N ASP A 142 -8.92 -7.39 -11.93
CA ASP A 142 -7.74 -7.66 -12.78
C ASP A 142 -6.62 -6.59 -12.65
N LEU A 143 -6.34 -6.16 -11.41
CA LEU A 143 -5.43 -5.04 -11.12
C LEU A 143 -4.00 -5.48 -10.78
N THR A 144 -3.70 -6.79 -10.78
CA THR A 144 -2.38 -7.35 -10.44
C THR A 144 -1.24 -6.74 -11.25
N ASN A 145 -1.49 -6.46 -12.53
CA ASN A 145 -0.49 -5.84 -13.41
C ASN A 145 -0.52 -4.30 -13.36
N GLY A 146 -1.52 -3.72 -12.70
CA GLY A 146 -1.81 -2.30 -12.71
C GLY A 146 -2.57 -1.85 -13.97
N ILE A 147 -2.85 -0.55 -14.03
CA ILE A 147 -3.54 0.08 -15.16
C ILE A 147 -2.57 1.05 -15.84
N LYS A 148 -2.33 0.89 -17.14
CA LYS A 148 -1.54 1.85 -17.92
C LYS A 148 -2.21 3.22 -17.88
N TYR A 149 -1.42 4.27 -17.70
CA TYR A 149 -1.93 5.64 -17.65
C TYR A 149 -1.17 6.55 -18.61
N ASP A 150 -1.87 7.62 -19.01
CA ASP A 150 -1.30 8.79 -19.65
C ASP A 150 -1.50 10.04 -18.79
N GLU A 151 -0.88 11.13 -19.21
CA GLU A 151 -1.12 12.45 -18.63
C GLU A 151 -2.61 12.81 -18.70
N ASN A 152 -3.10 13.50 -17.68
CA ASN A 152 -4.49 13.90 -17.51
C ASN A 152 -5.50 12.79 -17.18
N TYR A 153 -5.05 11.56 -16.94
CA TYR A 153 -5.90 10.55 -16.28
C TYR A 153 -6.34 11.06 -14.90
N GLN A 154 -7.59 10.76 -14.55
CA GLN A 154 -8.19 11.16 -13.27
C GLN A 154 -8.38 9.95 -12.37
N ILE A 155 -8.06 10.12 -11.08
CA ILE A 155 -8.32 9.16 -10.01
C ILE A 155 -9.18 9.85 -8.97
N GLU A 156 -10.43 9.43 -8.85
CA GLU A 156 -11.40 9.94 -7.88
C GLU A 156 -11.57 8.91 -6.76
N ILE A 157 -11.41 9.36 -5.52
CA ILE A 157 -11.53 8.56 -4.31
C ILE A 157 -12.67 9.13 -3.47
N ILE A 158 -13.62 8.27 -3.11
CA ILE A 158 -14.77 8.62 -2.28
C ILE A 158 -14.77 7.67 -1.07
N PRO A 159 -14.30 8.13 0.10
CA PRO A 159 -14.36 7.34 1.33
C PRO A 159 -15.64 7.58 2.13
N ALA A 160 -16.14 6.56 2.82
CA ALA A 160 -17.17 6.71 3.85
C ALA A 160 -16.63 7.50 5.06
N GLU A 161 -15.37 7.26 5.43
CA GLU A 161 -14.66 7.99 6.49
C GLU A 161 -13.41 8.69 5.90
N GLY A 162 -13.49 10.02 5.73
CA GLY A 162 -12.45 10.81 5.04
C GLY A 162 -11.05 10.79 5.66
N ASN A 163 -10.95 10.55 6.97
CA ASN A 163 -9.69 10.43 7.69
C ASN A 163 -9.01 9.05 7.52
N ARG A 164 -9.71 8.07 6.94
CA ARG A 164 -9.21 6.70 6.69
C ARG A 164 -8.46 6.56 5.36
N VAL A 165 -8.38 7.64 4.59
CA VAL A 165 -7.55 7.69 3.38
C VAL A 165 -6.53 8.80 3.52
N GLN A 166 -5.29 8.49 3.20
CA GLN A 166 -4.17 9.42 3.29
C GLN A 166 -3.41 9.46 1.97
N ILE A 167 -3.05 10.64 1.49
CA ILE A 167 -2.09 10.77 0.40
C ILE A 167 -0.69 10.95 0.98
N PHE A 168 0.27 10.21 0.44
CA PHE A 168 1.69 10.43 0.65
C PHE A 168 2.25 11.15 -0.58
N ASN A 169 2.60 12.42 -0.39
CA ASN A 169 3.22 13.25 -1.43
C ASN A 169 4.23 14.20 -0.79
N ASN A 170 5.35 14.43 -1.45
CA ASN A 170 6.48 15.24 -1.00
C ASN A 170 6.90 14.91 0.44
N ASP A 171 7.04 13.61 0.71
CA ASP A 171 7.44 13.05 2.01
C ASP A 171 6.50 13.39 3.19
N LYS A 172 5.22 13.71 2.90
CA LYS A 172 4.22 14.04 3.92
C LYS A 172 2.95 13.22 3.73
N TYR A 173 2.40 12.75 4.85
CA TYR A 173 1.04 12.21 4.91
C TYR A 173 0.04 13.34 5.08
N GLN A 174 -1.02 13.31 4.29
CA GLN A 174 -2.15 14.23 4.42
C GLN A 174 -3.44 13.42 4.34
N PRO A 175 -4.33 13.50 5.34
CA PRO A 175 -5.65 12.88 5.24
C PRO A 175 -6.45 13.55 4.11
N LEU A 176 -7.25 12.76 3.39
CA LEU A 176 -8.09 13.29 2.31
C LEU A 176 -9.23 14.15 2.85
N ASN A 177 -9.76 13.82 4.02
CA ASN A 177 -10.88 14.51 4.68
C ASN A 177 -12.16 14.58 3.82
N GLY A 178 -12.38 13.60 2.95
CA GLY A 178 -13.58 13.47 2.13
C GLY A 178 -13.26 13.01 0.70
N PRO A 179 -14.23 13.12 -0.21
CA PRO A 179 -14.03 12.84 -1.63
C PRO A 179 -12.96 13.74 -2.24
N LYS A 180 -12.06 13.15 -3.02
CA LYS A 180 -10.97 13.86 -3.71
C LYS A 180 -10.76 13.32 -5.11
N THR A 181 -10.44 14.22 -6.04
CA THR A 181 -10.03 13.85 -7.39
C THR A 181 -8.61 14.32 -7.63
N TYR A 182 -7.80 13.42 -8.19
CA TYR A 182 -6.43 13.68 -8.59
C TYR A 182 -6.31 13.54 -10.09
N ILE A 183 -5.53 14.41 -10.71
CA ILE A 183 -5.09 14.28 -12.09
C ILE A 183 -3.63 13.87 -12.14
N ILE A 184 -3.27 12.98 -13.06
CA ILE A 184 -1.87 12.62 -13.30
C ILE A 184 -1.24 13.72 -14.15
N LYS A 185 -0.27 14.43 -13.58
CA LYS A 185 0.51 15.48 -14.24
C LYS A 185 2.00 15.34 -13.97
N ASN A 186 2.80 15.24 -15.03
CA ASN A 186 4.25 14.99 -14.99
C ASN A 186 4.60 13.80 -14.09
N ASN A 187 3.87 12.68 -14.22
CA ASN A 187 3.95 11.51 -13.32
C ASN A 187 3.68 11.80 -11.83
N ASN A 188 2.92 12.84 -11.51
CA ASN A 188 2.49 13.14 -10.14
C ASN A 188 0.97 13.16 -10.00
N LEU A 189 0.48 12.78 -8.83
CA LEU A 189 -0.92 12.98 -8.47
C LEU A 189 -1.08 14.43 -7.99
N VAL A 190 -1.84 15.20 -8.75
CA VAL A 190 -2.16 16.60 -8.44
C VAL A 190 -3.65 16.67 -8.12
N GLU A 191 -3.98 17.11 -6.91
CA GLU A 191 -5.38 17.29 -6.50
C GLU A 191 -6.03 18.38 -7.37
N ILE A 192 -7.25 18.12 -7.82
CA ILE A 192 -8.10 19.09 -8.53
C ILE A 192 -9.38 19.33 -7.73
N LYS A 193 -9.91 20.55 -7.83
CA LYS A 193 -11.15 20.97 -7.18
C LYS A 193 -12.37 20.61 -8.02
#